data_AF-D6XUE6-F1
#
_entry.id   AF-D6XUE6-F1
#
_cell.length_a   1.000
_cell.length_b   1.000
_cell.length_c   1.000
_cell.angle_alpha   90.00
_cell.angle_beta   90.00
_cell.angle_gamma   90.00
#
_symmetry.space_group_name_H-M   'P 1'
#
loop_
_entity.id
_entity.type
_entity.pdbx_description
1 polymer ?
#
loop_
_entity_poly.entity_id
_entity_poly.type
_entity_poly.pdbx_seq_one_letter_code
_entity_poly.pdbx_strand_id
1 'polypeptide(L)' 'MAEESQQKEQPILNSGDAVKVTAGEYKGKSAKVISPYTNSISVELDEKEEDGSRPRTVLKHTEYKII' A
#
# COMPACT_ATOMS: atom_id res chain seq x y z
N MET A 1 -13.16 -0.31 -34.34
CA MET A 1 -13.05 0.29 -33.00
C MET A 1 -12.92 -0.86 -32.02
N ALA A 2 -11.72 -1.17 -31.55
CA ALA A 2 -11.52 -2.14 -30.49
C ALA A 2 -11.17 -1.33 -29.24
N GLU A 3 -12.06 -1.36 -28.26
CA GLU A 3 -11.92 -0.66 -26.99
C GLU A 3 -10.72 -1.24 -26.24
N GLU A 4 -9.75 -0.38 -25.92
CA GLU A 4 -8.62 -0.70 -25.05
C GLU A 4 -9.15 -1.05 -23.66
N SER A 5 -9.30 -2.34 -23.39
CA SER A 5 -9.36 -2.85 -22.04
C SER A 5 -7.97 -2.70 -21.41
N GLN A 6 -7.71 -1.51 -20.87
CA GLN A 6 -6.64 -1.30 -19.90
C GLN A 6 -7.04 -2.02 -18.61
N GLN A 7 -6.89 -3.34 -18.62
CA GLN A 7 -6.73 -4.12 -17.41
C GLN A 7 -5.42 -3.64 -16.80
N LYS A 8 -5.48 -2.56 -16.01
CA LYS A 8 -4.45 -2.30 -15.01
C LYS A 8 -4.40 -3.58 -14.21
N GLU A 9 -3.35 -4.38 -14.44
CA GLU A 9 -2.90 -5.41 -13.53
C GLU A 9 -2.90 -4.75 -12.16
N GLN A 10 -4.01 -4.93 -11.42
CA GLN A 10 -4.03 -4.61 -10.01
C GLN A 10 -3.00 -5.58 -9.46
N PRO A 11 -1.86 -5.09 -8.95
CA PRO A 11 -0.88 -5.99 -8.43
C PRO A 11 -1.59 -6.82 -7.37
N ILE A 12 -1.54 -8.15 -7.52
CA ILE A 12 -2.21 -9.09 -6.65
C ILE A 12 -1.51 -8.99 -5.29
N LEU A 13 -1.91 -7.99 -4.51
CA LEU A 13 -1.29 -7.70 -3.24
C LEU A 13 -1.92 -8.62 -2.21
N ASN A 14 -1.09 -9.36 -1.50
CA ASN A 14 -1.55 -10.29 -0.48
C ASN A 14 -1.31 -9.71 0.91
N SER A 15 -2.15 -10.10 1.88
CA SER A 15 -1.88 -9.84 3.29
C SER A 15 -0.52 -10.44 3.68
N GLY A 16 0.37 -9.60 4.19
CA GLY A 16 1.72 -9.95 4.59
C GLY A 16 2.83 -9.40 3.68
N ASP A 17 2.45 -8.88 2.51
CA ASP A 17 3.38 -8.29 1.55
C ASP A 17 3.99 -6.98 2.08
N ALA A 18 5.23 -6.68 1.69
CA ALA A 18 5.91 -5.45 2.09
C ALA A 18 5.78 -4.41 0.98
N VAL A 19 5.27 -3.23 1.35
CA VAL A 19 5.12 -2.11 0.44
C VAL A 19 5.88 -0.91 0.96
N LYS A 20 6.46 -0.14 0.04
CA LYS A 20 7.06 1.14 0.31
C LYS A 20 6.08 2.25 -0.01
N VAL A 21 5.78 3.07 0.98
CA VAL A 21 4.90 4.22 0.81
C VAL A 21 5.63 5.26 -0.04
N THR A 22 5.00 5.73 -1.12
CA THR A 22 5.59 6.72 -2.04
C THR A 22 4.89 8.08 -2.00
N ALA A 23 3.75 8.18 -1.31
CA ALA A 23 2.97 9.40 -1.14
C ALA A 23 2.37 9.51 0.27
N GLY A 24 1.97 10.73 0.66
CA GLY A 24 1.40 11.01 1.98
C GLY A 24 2.45 11.29 3.07
N GLU A 25 1.99 11.34 4.31
CA GLU A 25 2.79 11.65 5.51
C GLU A 25 3.90 10.62 5.77
N TYR A 26 3.66 9.37 5.38
CA TYR A 26 4.58 8.26 5.57
C TYR A 26 5.45 7.98 4.33
N LYS A 27 5.56 8.93 3.40
CA LYS A 27 6.37 8.77 2.18
C LYS A 27 7.82 8.39 2.50
N GLY A 28 8.29 7.31 1.88
CA GLY A 28 9.62 6.76 2.07
C GLY A 28 9.69 5.66 3.13
N LYS A 29 8.63 5.48 3.94
CA LYS A 29 8.54 4.43 4.95
C LYS A 29 8.14 3.09 4.34
N SER A 30 8.53 2.03 5.02
CA SER A 30 8.13 0.67 4.71
C SER A 30 6.91 0.29 5.55
N ALA A 31 5.95 -0.35 4.92
CA ALA A 31 4.73 -0.81 5.55
C ALA A 31 4.40 -2.23 5.11
N LYS A 32 3.68 -2.97 5.94
CA LYS A 32 3.26 -4.33 5.68
C LYS A 32 1.76 -4.36 5.43
N VAL A 33 1.36 -5.00 4.35
CA VAL A 33 -0.03 -5.13 3.96
C VAL A 33 -0.75 -6.02 4.97
N ILE A 34 -1.77 -5.48 5.63
CA ILE A 34 -2.63 -6.23 6.54
C ILE A 34 -3.82 -6.78 5.76
N SER A 35 -4.42 -5.94 4.92
CA SER A 35 -5.62 -6.29 4.16
C SER A 35 -5.61 -5.57 2.81
N PRO A 36 -5.50 -6.32 1.70
CA PRO A 36 -5.66 -5.76 0.38
C PRO A 36 -7.15 -5.54 0.07
N TYR A 37 -7.48 -4.42 -0.56
CA TYR A 37 -8.80 -4.13 -1.13
C TYR A 37 -8.67 -3.81 -2.62
N THR A 38 -9.80 -3.78 -3.32
CA THR A 38 -9.87 -3.58 -4.77
C THR A 38 -9.28 -2.23 -5.22
N ASN A 39 -9.37 -1.17 -4.42
CA ASN A 39 -8.88 0.17 -4.79
C ASN A 39 -7.89 0.77 -3.78
N SER A 40 -7.61 0.04 -2.71
CA SER A 40 -6.80 0.52 -1.58
C SER A 40 -6.28 -0.66 -0.79
N ILE A 41 -5.33 -0.41 0.09
CA ILE A 41 -4.70 -1.43 0.92
C ILE A 41 -4.57 -0.89 2.33
N SER A 42 -4.92 -1.69 3.32
CA SER A 42 -4.56 -1.41 4.71
C SER A 42 -3.15 -1.90 4.94
N VAL A 43 -2.28 -1.00 5.39
CA VAL A 43 -0.89 -1.28 5.72
C VAL A 43 -0.58 -0.89 7.16
N GLU A 44 0.25 -1.68 7.82
CA GLU A 44 0.88 -1.36 9.10
C GLU A 44 2.29 -0.88 8.83
N LEU A 45 2.63 0.32 9.25
CA LEU A 45 4.01 0.81 9.13
C LEU A 45 4.91 0.00 10.07
N ASP A 46 6.07 -0.41 9.55
CA ASP A 46 7.04 -1.17 10.36
C ASP A 46 7.73 -0.26 11.39
N GLU A 47 7.79 1.03 11.10
CA GLU A 47 8.36 2.04 11.98
C GLU A 47 7.42 2.32 13.16
N LYS A 48 7.98 2.32 14.38
CA LYS A 48 7.28 2.80 15.56
C LYS A 48 7.26 4.31 15.56
N GLU A 49 6.08 4.89 15.74
CA GLU A 49 5.96 6.30 16.06
C GLU A 49 6.52 6.59 17.45
N GLU A 50 6.71 7.88 17.75
CA GLU A 50 7.30 8.37 19.00
C GLU A 50 6.53 7.90 20.25
N ASP A 51 5.25 7.56 20.07
CA ASP A 51 4.34 7.00 21.08
C ASP A 51 4.58 5.50 21.36
N GLY A 52 5.43 4.83 20.57
CA GLY A 52 5.68 3.39 20.65
C GLY A 52 4.65 2.52 19.90
N SER A 53 3.62 3.15 19.36
CA SER A 53 2.59 2.55 18.52
C SER A 53 3.05 2.38 17.07
N ARG A 54 2.53 1.36 16.38
CA ARG A 54 2.72 1.18 14.92
C ARG A 54 1.52 1.77 14.19
N PRO A 55 1.68 2.90 13.49
CA PRO A 55 0.56 3.49 12.76
C PRO A 55 0.08 2.55 11.66
N ARG A 56 -1.24 2.44 11.56
CA ARG A 56 -1.93 1.74 10.49
C ARG A 56 -2.55 2.77 9.58
N THR A 57 -2.27 2.66 8.29
CA THR A 57 -2.81 3.58 7.29
C THR A 57 -3.38 2.82 6.11
N VAL A 58 -4.25 3.49 5.36
CA VAL A 58 -4.84 2.95 4.13
C VAL A 58 -4.25 3.72 2.96
N LEU A 59 -3.58 3.00 2.05
CA LEU A 59 -2.94 3.59 0.88
C LEU A 59 -3.67 3.15 -0.38
N LYS A 60 -3.79 4.04 -1.37
CA LYS A 60 -4.30 3.66 -2.70
C LYS A 60 -3.20 3.05 -3.53
N HIS A 61 -3.55 2.27 -4.55
CA HIS A 61 -2.60 1.66 -5.51
C HIS A 61 -1.62 2.65 -6.16
N THR A 62 -1.92 3.94 -6.15
CA THR A 62 -1.05 5.01 -6.67
C THR A 62 -0.06 5.59 -5.65
N GLU A 63 -0.22 5.24 -4.37
CA GLU A 63 0.47 5.87 -3.24
C GLU A 63 1.53 4.98 -2.60
N TYR A 64 1.69 3.74 -3.08
CA TYR A 64 2.72 2.81 -2.63
C TYR A 64 3.34 2.04 -3.80
N LYS A 65 4.48 1.40 -3.54
CA LYS A 65 5.14 0.45 -4.44
C LYS A 65 5.46 -0.84 -3.69
N ILE A 66 5.23 -1.97 -4.33
CA ILE A 66 5.62 -3.28 -3.82
C ILE A 66 7.14 -3.42 -3.92
N ILE A 67 7.78 -4.03 -2.93
CA ILE A 67 9.23 -4.25 -2.87
C ILE A 67 9.60 -5.73 -2.80
#